data_AF-A0A2G3K588-F1
#
_entry.id   AF-A0A2G3K588-F1
#
_cell.length_a   1.000
_cell.length_b   1.000
_cell.length_c   1.000
_cell.angle_alpha   90.00
_cell.angle_beta   90.00
_cell.angle_gamma   90.00
#
_symmetry.space_group_name_H-M   'P 1'
#
loop_
_entity.id
_entity.type
_entity.pdbx_description
1 polymer ?
#
loop_
_entity_poly.entity_id
_entity_poly.type
_entity_poly.pdbx_seq_one_letter_code
_entity_poly.pdbx_strand_id
1 'polypeptide(L)'
;MLVNTATPGLGSVGDYGNFLNNKAGSGDSIISGGIEVLYKFMTLFSDLAQGKYDQMSVKADRSRNSQEAANQVDSKIAEIDDPKKGADLPDVVIKYMREHNITVMGKSIDDYLDSIGHKDGKGLKKGDLDSIKGALESDSGRCSDFVSQAQLQIQKVMQSYNVCVSLINSMQTLLAEMCNKIAQNIR
;
A
#
# COMPACT_ATOMS: atom_id res chain seq x y z
N MET A 1 31.87 -10.36 76.72
CA MET A 1 30.93 -9.24 76.55
C MET A 1 30.25 -9.43 75.20
N LEU A 2 28.92 -9.40 75.18
CA LEU A 2 28.05 -10.00 74.17
C LEU A 2 28.10 -9.30 72.81
N VAL A 3 28.24 -10.08 71.74
CA VAL A 3 27.96 -9.66 70.35
C VAL A 3 26.45 -9.82 70.15
N ASN A 4 25.74 -8.70 70.02
CA ASN A 4 24.31 -8.65 69.76
C ASN A 4 24.05 -8.86 68.27
N THR A 5 23.47 -9.99 67.89
CA THR A 5 22.97 -10.28 66.54
C THR A 5 21.61 -9.62 66.35
N ALA A 6 21.58 -8.43 65.73
CA ALA A 6 20.34 -7.82 65.27
C ALA A 6 19.96 -8.39 63.90
N THR A 7 18.91 -9.21 63.87
CA THR A 7 18.14 -9.59 62.68
C THR A 7 17.67 -8.34 61.93
N PRO A 8 17.68 -8.33 60.57
CA PRO A 8 16.99 -7.29 59.82
C PRO A 8 15.49 -7.50 60.02
N GLY A 9 14.87 -6.63 60.81
CA GLY A 9 13.42 -6.62 61.02
C GLY A 9 12.68 -6.41 59.70
N LEU A 10 11.66 -7.24 59.45
CA LEU A 10 10.72 -7.09 58.36
C LEU A 10 10.15 -5.66 58.35
N GLY A 11 10.34 -4.98 57.21
CA GLY A 11 9.72 -3.67 56.95
C GLY A 11 8.21 -3.73 57.14
N SER A 12 7.70 -2.71 57.82
CA SER A 12 6.29 -2.53 58.17
C SER A 12 5.34 -2.73 56.98
N VAL A 13 4.22 -3.40 57.24
CA VAL A 13 3.10 -3.67 56.31
C VAL A 13 2.55 -2.37 55.66
N GLY A 14 2.78 -1.21 56.27
CA GLY A 14 2.39 0.11 55.72
C GLY A 14 3.19 0.57 54.50
N ASP A 15 4.43 0.08 54.30
CA ASP A 15 5.31 0.56 53.23
C ASP A 15 4.99 -0.12 51.88
N TYR A 16 4.56 -1.38 51.92
CA TYR A 16 4.06 -2.12 50.76
C TYR A 16 2.78 -1.50 50.17
N GLY A 17 1.87 -1.02 51.02
CA GLY A 17 0.64 -0.37 50.58
C GLY A 17 0.89 0.92 49.80
N ASN A 18 1.85 1.74 50.25
CA ASN A 18 2.25 2.97 49.55
C ASN A 18 3.00 2.70 48.24
N PHE A 19 3.81 1.64 48.18
CA PHE A 19 4.46 1.21 46.94
C PHE A 19 3.46 0.70 45.89
N LEU A 20 2.47 -0.10 46.31
CA LEU A 20 1.40 -0.59 45.44
C LEU A 20 0.49 0.54 44.94
N ASN A 21 0.16 1.52 45.80
CA ASN A 21 -0.69 2.66 45.44
C ASN A 21 -0.02 3.60 44.42
N ASN A 22 1.28 3.89 44.59
CA ASN A 22 2.05 4.64 43.57
C ASN A 22 2.16 3.88 42.23
N LYS A 23 2.25 2.55 42.28
CA LYS A 23 2.34 1.69 41.08
C LYS A 23 1.01 1.53 40.34
N ALA A 24 -0.13 1.60 41.04
CA ALA A 24 -1.47 1.54 40.44
C ALA A 24 -1.73 2.73 39.50
N GLY A 25 -1.37 3.95 39.91
CA GLY A 25 -1.45 5.14 39.04
C GLY A 25 -0.44 5.15 37.89
N SER A 26 0.68 4.43 38.05
CA SER A 26 1.71 4.26 37.00
C SER A 26 1.26 3.28 35.91
N GLY A 27 0.48 2.25 36.28
CA GLY A 27 -0.06 1.27 35.33
C GLY A 27 -1.07 1.87 34.35
N ASP A 28 -1.93 2.78 34.81
CA ASP A 28 -2.89 3.49 33.95
C ASP A 28 -2.18 4.41 32.95
N SER A 29 -1.10 5.10 33.35
CA SER A 29 -0.25 5.91 32.46
C SER A 29 0.48 5.09 31.39
N ILE A 30 0.98 3.90 31.75
CA ILE A 30 1.70 3.02 30.80
C ILE A 30 0.72 2.37 29.81
N ILE A 31 -0.45 1.92 30.29
CA ILE A 31 -1.46 1.28 29.43
C ILE A 31 -2.14 2.32 28.54
N SER A 32 -2.52 3.49 29.07
CA SER A 32 -3.07 4.59 28.26
C SER A 32 -2.06 5.09 27.21
N GLY A 33 -0.78 5.24 27.56
CA GLY A 33 0.28 5.59 26.61
C GLY A 33 0.49 4.53 25.52
N GLY A 34 0.42 3.24 25.86
CA GLY A 34 0.51 2.16 24.87
C GLY A 34 -0.72 2.09 23.94
N ILE A 35 -1.93 2.34 24.46
CA ILE A 35 -3.14 2.46 23.66
C ILE A 35 -3.06 3.66 22.70
N GLU A 36 -2.54 4.81 23.15
CA GLU A 36 -2.32 5.99 22.30
C GLU A 36 -1.40 5.68 21.10
N VAL A 37 -0.30 4.96 21.34
CA VAL A 37 0.62 4.53 20.28
C VAL A 37 -0.06 3.59 19.29
N LEU A 38 -0.87 2.65 19.76
CA LEU A 38 -1.63 1.74 18.89
C LEU A 38 -2.66 2.48 18.03
N TYR A 39 -3.35 3.49 18.57
CA TYR A 39 -4.24 4.34 17.78
C TYR A 39 -3.49 5.16 16.72
N LYS A 40 -2.28 5.65 17.02
CA LYS A 40 -1.42 6.32 16.03
C LYS A 40 -1.01 5.35 14.91
N PHE A 41 -0.66 4.11 15.24
CA PHE A 41 -0.36 3.10 14.23
C PHE A 41 -1.58 2.72 13.38
N MET A 42 -2.77 2.60 13.99
CA MET A 42 -4.01 2.37 13.24
C MET A 42 -4.29 3.49 12.25
N THR A 43 -4.14 4.75 12.67
CA THR A 43 -4.31 5.92 11.79
C THR A 43 -3.32 5.88 10.63
N LEU A 44 -2.02 5.63 10.92
CA LEU A 44 -0.99 5.51 9.90
C LEU A 44 -1.28 4.37 8.91
N PHE A 45 -1.77 3.23 9.39
CA PHE A 45 -2.16 2.10 8.54
C PHE A 45 -3.36 2.44 7.66
N SER A 46 -4.38 3.13 8.19
CA SER A 46 -5.49 3.63 7.38
C SER A 46 -5.03 4.59 6.29
N ASP A 47 -4.16 5.55 6.62
CA ASP A 47 -3.61 6.50 5.65
C ASP A 47 -2.76 5.80 4.57
N LEU A 48 -1.91 4.85 4.99
CA LEU A 48 -1.10 4.06 4.07
C LEU A 48 -1.96 3.20 3.15
N ALA A 49 -3.01 2.58 3.67
CA ALA A 49 -3.96 1.82 2.88
C ALA A 49 -4.65 2.71 1.86
N GLN A 50 -5.20 3.86 2.27
CA GLN A 50 -5.89 4.79 1.37
C GLN A 50 -4.98 5.25 0.23
N GLY A 51 -3.77 5.72 0.56
CA GLY A 51 -2.82 6.16 -0.47
C GLY A 51 -2.43 5.04 -1.45
N LYS A 52 -2.37 3.78 -0.98
CA LYS A 52 -2.12 2.63 -1.85
C LYS A 52 -3.34 2.25 -2.70
N TYR A 53 -4.56 2.35 -2.16
CA TYR A 53 -5.79 2.14 -2.90
C TYR A 53 -5.94 3.14 -4.05
N ASP A 54 -5.67 4.42 -3.80
CA ASP A 54 -5.76 5.47 -4.83
C ASP A 54 -4.80 5.18 -5.99
N GLN A 55 -3.54 4.86 -5.67
CA GLN A 55 -2.54 4.48 -6.68
C GLN A 55 -2.93 3.21 -7.43
N MET A 56 -3.44 2.20 -6.72
CA MET A 56 -3.90 0.95 -7.31
C MET A 56 -5.05 1.19 -8.30
N SER A 57 -6.01 2.04 -7.94
CA SER A 57 -7.15 2.36 -8.82
C SER A 57 -6.67 3.01 -10.12
N VAL A 58 -5.86 4.07 -10.01
CA VAL A 58 -5.33 4.77 -11.20
C VAL A 58 -4.51 3.84 -12.09
N LYS A 59 -3.71 2.95 -11.50
CA LYS A 59 -2.91 1.98 -12.25
C LYS A 59 -3.73 0.85 -12.85
N ALA A 60 -4.81 0.43 -12.20
CA ALA A 60 -5.74 -0.55 -12.75
C ALA A 60 -6.44 0.00 -13.99
N ASP A 61 -6.90 1.26 -13.94
CA ASP A 61 -7.54 1.92 -15.09
C ASP A 61 -6.53 2.11 -16.23
N ARG A 62 -5.31 2.56 -15.94
CA ARG A 62 -4.24 2.64 -16.95
C ARG A 62 -3.92 1.29 -17.57
N SER A 63 -3.82 0.22 -16.79
CA SER A 63 -3.57 -1.14 -17.33
C SER A 63 -4.66 -1.55 -18.32
N ARG A 64 -5.93 -1.36 -17.95
CA ARG A 64 -7.08 -1.67 -18.83
C ARG A 64 -7.06 -0.83 -20.11
N ASN A 65 -6.86 0.48 -19.99
CA ASN A 65 -6.86 1.39 -21.13
C ASN A 65 -5.64 1.12 -22.06
N SER A 66 -4.47 0.82 -21.51
CA SER A 66 -3.28 0.44 -22.30
C SER A 66 -3.51 -0.88 -23.03
N GLN A 67 -4.18 -1.86 -22.40
CA GLN A 67 -4.55 -3.11 -23.06
C GLN A 67 -5.58 -2.89 -24.17
N GLU A 68 -6.58 -2.04 -23.95
CA GLU A 68 -7.59 -1.71 -24.96
C GLU A 68 -6.94 -1.02 -26.17
N ALA A 69 -6.05 -0.05 -25.94
CA ALA A 69 -5.26 0.57 -27.00
C ALA A 69 -4.42 -0.47 -27.75
N ALA A 70 -3.76 -1.40 -27.05
CA ALA A 70 -3.00 -2.49 -27.69
C ALA A 70 -3.89 -3.37 -28.57
N ASN A 71 -5.09 -3.70 -28.11
CA ASN A 71 -6.06 -4.50 -28.88
C ASN A 71 -6.55 -3.76 -30.14
N GLN A 72 -6.70 -2.43 -30.07
CA GLN A 72 -7.04 -1.63 -31.26
C GLN A 72 -5.91 -1.66 -32.31
N VAL A 73 -4.64 -1.61 -31.86
CA VAL A 73 -3.48 -1.78 -32.75
C VAL A 73 -3.41 -3.20 -33.31
N ASP A 74 -3.69 -4.22 -32.50
CA ASP A 74 -3.73 -5.61 -32.93
C ASP A 74 -4.79 -5.85 -34.02
N SER A 75 -5.96 -5.23 -33.87
CA SER A 75 -6.99 -5.25 -34.91
C SER A 75 -6.49 -4.67 -36.23
N LYS A 76 -5.68 -3.60 -36.20
CA LYS A 76 -5.07 -3.01 -37.40
C LYS A 76 -3.97 -3.87 -38.00
N ILE A 77 -3.20 -4.56 -37.15
CA ILE A 77 -2.23 -5.56 -37.61
C ILE A 77 -2.95 -6.73 -38.33
N ALA A 78 -4.11 -7.17 -37.81
CA ALA A 78 -4.88 -8.25 -38.40
C ALA A 78 -5.52 -7.89 -39.75
N GLU A 79 -5.80 -6.61 -40.00
CA GLU A 79 -6.28 -6.10 -41.30
C GLU A 79 -5.19 -6.13 -42.40
N ILE A 80 -3.91 -6.27 -42.05
CA ILE A 80 -2.80 -6.34 -43.00
C ILE A 80 -2.66 -7.76 -43.54
N ASP A 81 -3.24 -7.99 -44.73
CA ASP A 81 -3.18 -9.25 -45.49
C ASP A 81 -1.90 -9.39 -46.33
N ASP A 82 -1.39 -8.27 -46.86
CA ASP A 82 -0.17 -8.18 -47.66
C ASP A 82 0.92 -7.41 -46.89
N PRO A 83 2.14 -7.96 -46.71
CA PRO A 83 3.25 -7.27 -46.05
C PRO A 83 3.67 -5.95 -46.72
N LYS A 84 3.24 -5.69 -47.96
CA LYS A 84 3.45 -4.41 -48.65
C LYS A 84 2.41 -3.35 -48.32
N LYS A 85 1.26 -3.72 -47.75
CA LYS A 85 0.25 -2.79 -47.27
C LYS A 85 0.56 -2.38 -45.83
N GLY A 86 0.33 -1.12 -45.54
CA GLY A 86 0.33 -0.59 -44.18
C GLY A 86 -1.10 -0.42 -43.67
N ALA A 87 -1.24 -0.21 -42.36
CA ALA A 87 -2.49 0.20 -41.75
C ALA A 87 -2.31 1.51 -40.99
N ASP A 88 -3.41 2.22 -40.81
CA ASP A 88 -3.42 3.50 -40.11
C ASP A 88 -3.60 3.26 -38.61
N LEU A 89 -2.75 3.91 -37.81
CA LEU A 89 -2.89 3.88 -36.37
C LEU A 89 -4.10 4.72 -35.96
N PRO A 90 -4.99 4.21 -35.09
CA PRO A 90 -6.13 4.99 -34.62
C PRO A 90 -5.69 6.24 -33.86
N ASP A 91 -6.29 7.40 -34.16
CA ASP A 91 -5.98 8.67 -33.49
C ASP A 91 -6.12 8.60 -31.97
N VAL A 92 -7.08 7.80 -31.49
CA VAL A 92 -7.30 7.56 -30.06
C VAL A 92 -6.06 6.92 -29.40
N VAL A 93 -5.36 6.02 -30.09
CA VAL A 93 -4.14 5.39 -29.59
C VAL A 93 -2.99 6.41 -29.56
N ILE A 94 -2.84 7.22 -30.60
CA ILE A 94 -1.81 8.29 -30.64
C ILE A 94 -2.01 9.26 -29.48
N LYS A 95 -3.24 9.74 -29.29
CA LYS A 95 -3.59 10.64 -28.19
C LYS A 95 -3.31 9.99 -26.84
N TYR A 96 -3.73 8.74 -26.65
CA TYR A 96 -3.51 8.00 -25.42
C TYR A 96 -2.03 7.86 -25.08
N MET A 97 -1.21 7.47 -26.05
CA MET A 97 0.24 7.34 -25.86
C MET A 97 0.91 8.68 -25.52
N ARG A 98 0.46 9.78 -26.14
CA ARG A 98 0.94 11.13 -25.85
C ARG A 98 0.56 11.58 -24.44
N GLU A 99 -0.70 11.39 -24.06
CA GLU A 99 -1.22 11.80 -22.75
C GLU A 99 -0.55 11.03 -21.59
N HIS A 100 -0.31 9.73 -21.77
CA HIS A 100 0.27 8.87 -20.73
C HIS A 100 1.79 8.70 -20.82
N ASN A 101 2.45 9.45 -21.72
CA ASN A 101 3.89 9.44 -21.96
C ASN A 101 4.44 8.02 -22.20
N ILE A 102 3.73 7.23 -23.00
CA ILE A 102 4.14 5.87 -23.35
C ILE A 102 5.16 5.96 -24.48
N THR A 103 6.38 5.47 -24.22
CA THR A 103 7.48 5.53 -25.18
C THR A 103 7.58 4.25 -26.01
N VAL A 104 7.79 4.38 -27.31
CA VAL A 104 8.09 3.28 -28.22
C VAL A 104 9.59 3.25 -28.47
N MET A 105 10.26 2.16 -28.13
CA MET A 105 11.73 2.04 -28.29
C MET A 105 12.52 3.21 -27.66
N GLY A 106 12.04 3.75 -26.54
CA GLY A 106 12.66 4.88 -25.84
C GLY A 106 12.39 6.26 -26.45
N LYS A 107 11.55 6.36 -27.47
CA LYS A 107 11.11 7.61 -28.09
C LYS A 107 9.65 7.91 -27.77
N SER A 108 9.25 9.19 -27.77
CA SER A 108 7.83 9.53 -27.74
C SER A 108 7.12 8.99 -28.98
N ILE A 109 5.79 8.86 -28.94
CA ILE A 109 5.03 8.39 -30.11
C ILE A 109 5.26 9.30 -31.32
N ASP A 110 5.34 10.61 -31.12
CA ASP A 110 5.56 11.59 -32.19
C ASP A 110 6.97 11.45 -32.79
N ASP A 111 8.00 11.34 -31.95
CA ASP A 111 9.38 11.14 -32.42
C ASP A 111 9.56 9.78 -33.11
N TYR A 112 8.83 8.77 -32.64
CA TYR A 112 8.85 7.44 -33.26
C TYR A 112 8.24 7.49 -34.66
N LEU A 113 7.02 8.04 -34.80
CA LEU A 113 6.32 8.22 -36.07
C LEU A 113 7.11 9.08 -37.06
N ASP A 114 7.73 10.17 -36.58
CA ASP A 114 8.63 11.01 -37.38
C ASP A 114 9.85 10.22 -37.88
N SER A 115 10.43 9.34 -37.03
CA SER A 115 11.63 8.59 -37.38
C SER A 115 11.41 7.50 -38.43
N ILE A 116 10.17 7.03 -38.57
CA ILE A 116 9.78 6.06 -39.61
C ILE A 116 9.13 6.74 -40.83
N GLY A 117 9.04 8.07 -40.85
CA GLY A 117 8.51 8.84 -41.97
C GLY A 117 6.98 8.90 -42.07
N HIS A 118 6.27 8.51 -41.00
CA HIS A 118 4.81 8.41 -40.94
C HIS A 118 4.24 9.36 -39.88
N LYS A 119 4.49 10.67 -40.02
CA LYS A 119 4.08 11.71 -39.05
C LYS A 119 2.59 11.72 -38.72
N ASP A 120 1.78 11.32 -39.68
CA ASP A 120 0.32 11.26 -39.60
C ASP A 120 -0.20 9.92 -39.07
N GLY A 121 0.69 8.99 -38.72
CA GLY A 121 0.33 7.65 -38.23
C GLY A 121 -0.27 6.74 -39.31
N LYS A 122 -0.17 7.11 -40.60
CA LYS A 122 -0.82 6.39 -41.70
C LYS A 122 0.13 5.48 -42.44
N GLY A 123 -0.38 4.36 -42.96
CA GLY A 123 0.39 3.43 -43.77
C GLY A 123 1.55 2.76 -43.02
N LEU A 124 1.43 2.60 -41.70
CA LEU A 124 2.42 1.95 -40.86
C LEU A 124 2.50 0.46 -41.21
N LYS A 125 3.73 -0.06 -41.31
CA LYS A 125 3.91 -1.49 -41.60
C LYS A 125 3.64 -2.30 -40.34
N LYS A 126 3.38 -3.59 -40.54
CA LYS A 126 3.14 -4.55 -39.46
C LYS A 126 4.19 -4.46 -38.34
N GLY A 127 5.48 -4.38 -38.68
CA GLY A 127 6.56 -4.29 -37.69
C GLY A 127 6.54 -2.99 -36.85
N ASP A 128 6.06 -1.88 -37.42
CA ASP A 128 5.93 -0.62 -36.70
C ASP A 128 4.75 -0.68 -35.72
N LEU A 129 3.63 -1.25 -36.18
CA LEU A 129 2.46 -1.49 -35.33
C LEU A 129 2.76 -2.50 -34.23
N ASP A 130 3.52 -3.57 -34.50
CA ASP A 130 3.98 -4.54 -33.50
C ASP A 130 4.84 -3.87 -32.43
N SER A 131 5.68 -2.90 -32.82
CA SER A 131 6.50 -2.13 -31.87
C SER A 131 5.64 -1.25 -30.97
N ILE A 132 4.63 -0.59 -31.54
CA ILE A 132 3.68 0.25 -30.79
C ILE A 132 2.82 -0.62 -29.85
N LYS A 133 2.30 -1.75 -30.33
CA LYS A 133 1.57 -2.73 -29.54
C LYS A 133 2.42 -3.23 -28.37
N GLY A 134 3.67 -3.62 -28.63
CA GLY A 134 4.59 -4.08 -27.59
C GLY A 134 4.86 -3.02 -26.51
N ALA A 135 4.92 -1.74 -26.87
CA ALA A 135 5.05 -0.66 -25.90
C ALA A 135 3.80 -0.53 -25.00
N LEU A 136 2.61 -0.62 -25.59
CA LEU A 136 1.33 -0.57 -24.86
C LEU A 136 1.13 -1.78 -23.94
N GLU A 137 1.45 -2.99 -24.43
CA GLU A 137 1.42 -4.22 -23.63
C GLU A 137 2.45 -4.17 -22.49
N SER A 138 3.63 -3.61 -22.73
CA SER A 138 4.63 -3.41 -21.67
C SER A 138 4.13 -2.43 -20.60
N ASP A 139 3.49 -1.33 -20.99
CA ASP A 139 2.88 -0.39 -20.05
C ASP A 139 1.75 -1.04 -19.24
N SER A 140 0.88 -1.80 -19.91
CA SER A 140 -0.20 -2.56 -19.29
C SER A 140 0.34 -3.56 -18.27
N GLY A 141 1.34 -4.37 -18.64
CA GLY A 141 1.98 -5.36 -17.77
C GLY A 141 2.59 -4.72 -16.53
N ARG A 142 3.37 -3.65 -16.70
CA ARG A 142 3.95 -2.90 -15.58
C ARG A 142 2.88 -2.34 -14.63
N CYS A 143 1.76 -1.86 -15.17
CA CYS A 143 0.66 -1.36 -14.35
C CYS A 143 -0.07 -2.50 -13.62
N SER A 144 -0.30 -3.63 -14.27
CA SER A 144 -0.89 -4.84 -13.66
C SER A 144 -0.02 -5.39 -12.53
N ASP A 145 1.30 -5.42 -12.72
CA ASP A 145 2.27 -5.83 -11.70
C ASP A 145 2.20 -4.90 -10.48
N PHE A 146 2.12 -3.59 -10.72
CA PHE A 146 1.94 -2.61 -9.66
C PHE A 146 0.64 -2.84 -8.88
N VAL A 147 -0.49 -3.07 -9.58
CA VAL A 147 -1.79 -3.34 -8.95
C VAL A 147 -1.71 -4.57 -8.05
N SER A 148 -1.13 -5.66 -8.57
CA SER A 148 -0.94 -6.91 -7.83
C SER A 148 -0.08 -6.69 -6.58
N GLN A 149 1.00 -5.91 -6.70
CA GLN A 149 1.85 -5.55 -5.57
C GLN A 149 1.13 -4.66 -4.55
N ALA A 150 0.37 -3.68 -5.01
CA ALA A 150 -0.40 -2.76 -4.15
C ALA A 150 -1.46 -3.52 -3.35
N GLN A 151 -2.17 -4.47 -3.98
CA GLN A 151 -3.14 -5.33 -3.31
C GLN A 151 -2.50 -6.14 -2.17
N LEU A 152 -1.32 -6.72 -2.38
CA LEU A 152 -0.59 -7.44 -1.34
C LEU A 152 -0.14 -6.52 -0.19
N GLN A 153 0.31 -5.30 -0.51
CA GLN A 153 0.68 -4.32 0.52
C GLN A 153 -0.52 -3.92 1.37
N ILE A 154 -1.67 -3.65 0.74
CA ILE A 154 -2.94 -3.36 1.42
C ILE A 154 -3.34 -4.49 2.35
N GLN A 155 -3.24 -5.75 1.90
CA GLN A 155 -3.54 -6.92 2.74
C GLN A 155 -2.63 -6.97 3.98
N LYS A 156 -1.33 -6.69 3.83
CA LYS A 156 -0.40 -6.61 4.96
C LYS A 156 -0.78 -5.50 5.93
N VAL A 157 -1.15 -4.33 5.42
CA VAL A 157 -1.59 -3.19 6.24
C VAL A 157 -2.88 -3.54 7.01
N MET A 158 -3.84 -4.20 6.37
CA MET A 158 -5.05 -4.68 7.04
C MET A 158 -4.76 -5.72 8.13
N GLN A 159 -3.81 -6.64 7.88
CA GLN A 159 -3.37 -7.58 8.91
C GLN A 159 -2.75 -6.86 10.10
N SER A 160 -1.86 -5.89 9.86
CA SER A 160 -1.26 -5.07 10.93
C SER A 160 -2.29 -4.24 11.69
N TYR A 161 -3.28 -3.69 11.00
CA TYR A 161 -4.40 -2.98 11.60
C TYR A 161 -5.20 -3.88 12.55
N ASN A 162 -5.55 -5.10 12.11
CA ASN A 162 -6.26 -6.07 12.95
C ASN A 162 -5.45 -6.50 14.18
N VAL A 163 -4.12 -6.59 14.06
CA VAL A 163 -3.23 -6.83 15.21
C VAL A 163 -3.31 -5.68 16.22
N CYS A 164 -3.26 -4.42 15.77
CA CYS A 164 -3.42 -3.27 16.66
C CYS A 164 -4.77 -3.29 17.39
N VAL A 165 -5.87 -3.59 16.68
CA VAL A 165 -7.20 -3.72 17.31
C VAL A 165 -7.21 -4.81 18.39
N SER A 166 -6.62 -5.97 18.11
CA SER A 166 -6.51 -7.07 19.09
C SER A 166 -5.70 -6.68 20.32
N LEU A 167 -4.59 -5.96 20.14
CA LEU A 167 -3.78 -5.44 21.24
C LEU A 167 -4.54 -4.40 22.07
N ILE A 168 -5.25 -3.46 21.44
CA ILE A 168 -6.07 -2.47 22.13
C ILE A 168 -7.13 -3.17 22.98
N ASN A 169 -7.86 -4.14 22.41
CA ASN A 169 -8.87 -4.90 23.14
C ASN A 169 -8.28 -5.65 24.35
N SER A 170 -7.10 -6.25 24.18
CA SER A 170 -6.37 -6.92 25.26
C SER A 170 -5.98 -5.94 26.37
N MET A 171 -5.48 -4.75 26.02
CA MET A 171 -5.11 -3.71 26.98
C MET A 171 -6.32 -3.12 27.71
N GLN A 172 -7.43 -2.91 27.00
CA GLN A 172 -8.70 -2.47 27.61
C GLN A 172 -9.24 -3.52 28.60
N THR A 173 -9.14 -4.80 28.26
CA THR A 173 -9.53 -5.90 29.17
C THR A 173 -8.68 -5.89 30.44
N LEU A 174 -7.36 -5.73 30.28
CA LEU A 174 -6.45 -5.67 31.42
C LEU A 174 -6.71 -4.43 32.30
N LEU A 175 -7.02 -3.27 31.72
CA LEU A 175 -7.48 -2.09 32.46
C LEU A 175 -8.75 -2.39 33.27
N ALA A 176 -9.74 -3.03 32.66
CA ALA A 176 -10.98 -3.39 33.34
C ALA A 176 -10.74 -4.36 34.51
N GLU A 177 -9.86 -5.34 34.34
CA GLU A 177 -9.44 -6.23 35.43
C GLU A 177 -8.72 -5.48 36.55
N MET A 178 -7.83 -4.55 36.21
CA MET A 178 -7.13 -3.72 37.19
C MET A 178 -8.11 -2.86 37.99
N CYS A 179 -9.05 -2.18 37.33
CA CYS A 179 -10.10 -1.41 37.99
C CYS A 179 -10.94 -2.28 38.93
N ASN A 180 -11.34 -3.48 38.49
CA ASN A 180 -12.08 -4.42 39.33
C ASN A 180 -11.28 -4.87 40.55
N LYS A 181 -9.99 -5.19 40.40
CA LYS A 181 -9.12 -5.58 41.52
C LYS A 181 -8.91 -4.46 42.54
N ILE A 182 -8.80 -3.22 42.08
CA ILE A 182 -8.75 -2.04 42.98
C ILE A 182 -10.07 -1.89 43.72
N ALA A 183 -11.21 -1.95 43.03
CA ALA A 183 -12.53 -1.83 43.64
C ALA A 183 -12.80 -2.94 44.67
N GLN A 184 -12.32 -4.16 44.45
CA GLN A 184 -12.42 -5.27 45.39
C GLN A 184 -11.50 -5.12 46.63
N ASN A 185 -10.37 -4.42 46.52
CA ASN A 185 -9.46 -4.17 47.65
C ASN A 185 -9.89 -2.99 48.54
N ILE A 186 -10.85 -2.17 48.10
CA ILE A 186 -11.39 -1.02 48.87
C ILE A 186 -12.62 -1.43 49.71
N ARG A 187 -13.17 -2.64 49.49
CA ARG A 187 -14.19 -3.26 50.35
C ARG A 187 -13.55 -4.10 51.45
#